data_AF-A0AAW4P6H2-F1
#
_entry.id   AF-A0AAW4P6H2-F1
#
_cell.length_a   1.000
_cell.length_b   1.000
_cell.length_c   1.000
_cell.angle_alpha   90.00
_cell.angle_beta   90.00
_cell.angle_gamma   90.00
#
_symmetry.space_group_name_H-M   'P 1'
#
loop_
_entity.id
_entity.type
_entity.pdbx_description
1 polymer ?
#
loop_
_entity_poly.entity_id
_entity_poly.type
_entity_poly.pdbx_seq_one_letter_code
_entity_poly.pdbx_strand_id
1 'polypeptide(L)'
;MQVSTMGIDLAKNLFVLHGVDHNGKTVLRKKLSRSQFVPFIIQLPACLIGMEACSSSHHFARLFSNAGHRVKLIPPQYVKPYVKTNKTDAADAEAICEAVTRPNMRFVQIKTAEQQGVLALHTERSFLVRERNGCANSLRAMLAEFGCVMATGFSALYKAVPEILEDEENELPHFVRVSVQRQLEHLKALETRIRQTEHELSDWARTQPACQRVEKVPGVG
;
A
#
# COMPACT_ATOMS: atom_id res chain seq x y z
N MET A 1 -22.11 27.13 -18.13
CA MET A 1 -20.88 27.25 -17.31
C MET A 1 -20.25 25.88 -17.21
N GLN A 2 -18.99 25.73 -17.59
CA GLN A 2 -18.28 24.45 -17.71
C GLN A 2 -17.27 24.30 -16.56
N VAL A 3 -17.15 23.10 -16.00
CA VAL A 3 -16.17 22.81 -14.94
C VAL A 3 -14.75 22.90 -15.54
N SER A 4 -13.94 23.84 -15.04
CA SER A 4 -12.53 24.02 -15.44
C SER A 4 -11.58 23.22 -14.53
N THR A 5 -11.90 23.21 -13.23
CA THR A 5 -11.12 22.55 -12.18
C THR A 5 -12.07 21.86 -11.22
N MET A 6 -11.71 20.66 -10.78
CA MET A 6 -12.49 19.84 -9.88
C MET A 6 -11.61 19.23 -8.80
N GLY A 7 -12.01 19.35 -7.55
CA GLY A 7 -11.51 18.56 -6.44
C GLY A 7 -12.43 17.39 -6.16
N ILE A 8 -11.85 16.23 -5.89
CA ILE A 8 -12.60 15.02 -5.56
C ILE A 8 -12.04 14.44 -4.27
N ASP A 9 -12.93 14.30 -3.29
CA ASP A 9 -12.69 13.48 -2.12
C ASP A 9 -13.11 12.02 -2.40
N LEU A 10 -12.18 11.09 -2.18
CA LEU A 10 -12.31 9.68 -2.54
C LEU A 10 -12.56 8.83 -1.29
N ALA A 11 -13.77 8.27 -1.17
CA ALA A 11 -14.04 7.22 -0.18
C ALA A 11 -14.33 5.87 -0.87
N LYS A 12 -14.63 4.84 -0.05
CA LYS A 12 -14.88 3.49 -0.55
C LYS A 12 -16.08 3.44 -1.51
N ASN A 13 -17.21 4.01 -1.10
CA ASN A 13 -18.50 3.90 -1.79
C ASN A 13 -19.16 5.24 -2.12
N LEU A 14 -18.68 6.33 -1.53
CA LEU A 14 -19.21 7.69 -1.72
C LEU A 14 -18.07 8.59 -2.20
N PHE A 15 -18.35 9.41 -3.21
CA PHE A 15 -17.38 10.32 -3.82
C PHE A 15 -17.96 11.71 -3.79
N VAL A 16 -17.20 12.68 -3.29
CA VAL A 16 -17.67 14.06 -3.20
C VAL A 16 -16.87 14.93 -4.14
N LEU A 17 -17.59 15.61 -5.04
CA LEU A 17 -17.04 16.42 -6.11
C LEU A 17 -17.32 17.88 -5.80
N HIS A 18 -16.30 18.71 -5.95
CA HIS A 18 -16.41 20.16 -5.98
C HIS A 18 -15.77 20.67 -7.27
N GLY A 19 -16.52 21.34 -8.13
CA GLY A 19 -16.05 21.88 -9.40
C GLY A 19 -16.29 23.39 -9.53
N VAL A 20 -15.30 24.08 -10.07
CA VAL A 20 -15.33 25.53 -10.35
C VAL A 20 -15.13 25.80 -11.84
N ASP A 21 -15.64 26.93 -12.33
CA ASP A 21 -15.37 27.42 -13.69
C ASP A 21 -14.01 28.14 -13.79
N HIS A 22 -13.71 28.79 -14.92
CA HIS A 22 -12.45 29.49 -15.13
C HIS A 22 -12.28 30.75 -14.25
N ASN A 23 -13.38 31.29 -13.73
CA ASN A 23 -13.37 32.43 -12.82
C ASN A 23 -13.30 31.99 -11.34
N GLY A 24 -13.19 30.68 -11.09
CA GLY A 24 -13.22 30.11 -9.74
C GLY A 24 -14.62 30.08 -9.12
N LYS A 25 -15.68 30.36 -9.89
CA LYS A 25 -17.06 30.26 -9.38
C LYS A 25 -17.44 28.78 -9.27
N THR A 26 -17.97 28.37 -8.12
CA THR A 26 -18.50 27.01 -7.95
C THR A 26 -19.67 26.77 -8.90
N VAL A 27 -19.56 25.72 -9.71
CA VAL A 27 -20.57 25.32 -10.71
C VAL A 27 -20.99 23.85 -10.56
N LEU A 28 -20.28 23.08 -9.74
CA LEU A 28 -20.62 21.69 -9.44
C LEU A 28 -20.35 21.39 -7.96
N ARG A 29 -21.36 20.86 -7.27
CA ARG A 29 -21.21 20.18 -5.98
C ARG A 29 -22.06 18.93 -6.04
N LYS A 30 -21.43 17.76 -5.95
CA LYS A 30 -22.14 16.49 -6.15
C LYS A 30 -21.59 15.39 -5.27
N LYS A 31 -22.48 14.54 -4.76
CA LYS A 31 -22.14 13.26 -4.14
C LYS A 31 -22.53 12.15 -5.10
N LEU A 32 -21.64 11.20 -5.33
CA LEU A 32 -21.83 10.08 -6.25
C LEU A 32 -21.59 8.75 -5.54
N SER A 33 -22.39 7.75 -5.88
CA SER A 33 -22.08 6.37 -5.50
C SER A 33 -20.95 5.80 -6.35
N ARG A 34 -20.38 4.67 -5.93
CA ARG A 34 -19.35 3.93 -6.69
C ARG A 34 -19.74 3.64 -8.13
N SER A 35 -20.98 3.22 -8.39
CA SER A 35 -21.44 2.89 -9.74
C SER A 35 -21.65 4.12 -10.62
N GLN A 36 -21.95 5.27 -10.02
CA GLN A 36 -22.17 6.53 -10.74
C GLN A 36 -20.89 7.32 -10.98
N PHE A 37 -19.88 7.12 -10.14
CA PHE A 37 -18.69 7.98 -10.10
C PHE A 37 -17.94 8.01 -11.43
N VAL A 38 -17.48 6.86 -11.92
CA VAL A 38 -16.71 6.81 -13.17
C VAL A 38 -17.53 7.26 -14.38
N PRO A 39 -18.75 6.75 -14.64
CA PRO A 39 -19.56 7.18 -15.78
C PRO A 39 -19.82 8.70 -15.80
N PHE A 40 -20.00 9.30 -14.62
CA PHE A 40 -20.22 10.74 -14.54
C PHE A 40 -18.97 11.53 -14.92
N ILE A 41 -17.79 11.16 -14.41
CA ILE A 41 -16.55 11.92 -14.66
C ILE A 41 -16.17 11.87 -16.14
N ILE A 42 -16.21 10.70 -16.78
CA ILE A 42 -15.79 10.54 -18.18
C ILE A 42 -16.70 11.24 -19.19
N GLN A 43 -17.93 11.60 -18.81
CA GLN A 43 -18.86 12.39 -19.63
C GLN A 43 -18.61 13.89 -19.50
N LEU A 44 -17.86 14.33 -18.48
CA LEU A 44 -17.49 15.73 -18.36
C LEU A 44 -16.46 16.09 -19.43
N PRO A 45 -16.53 17.32 -19.98
CA PRO A 45 -15.42 17.84 -20.76
C PRO A 45 -14.11 17.82 -19.98
N ALA A 46 -12.99 17.71 -20.71
CA ALA A 46 -11.67 17.69 -20.12
C ALA A 46 -11.43 18.90 -19.18
N CYS A 47 -10.92 18.61 -17.99
CA CYS A 47 -10.71 19.60 -16.93
C CYS A 47 -9.51 19.20 -16.05
N LEU A 48 -9.07 20.10 -15.18
CA LEU A 48 -8.07 19.78 -14.15
C LEU A 48 -8.75 19.06 -12.98
N ILE A 49 -8.29 17.86 -12.64
CA ILE A 49 -8.80 17.08 -11.51
C ILE A 49 -7.73 16.99 -10.43
N GLY A 50 -8.05 17.45 -9.23
CA GLY A 50 -7.30 17.19 -8.00
C GLY A 50 -7.92 16.05 -7.22
N MET A 51 -7.08 15.14 -6.72
CA MET A 51 -7.46 14.10 -5.75
C MET A 51 -6.39 14.02 -4.66
N GLU A 52 -6.80 13.70 -3.44
CA GLU A 52 -5.86 13.32 -2.40
C GLU A 52 -5.21 11.97 -2.75
N ALA A 53 -3.91 11.85 -2.50
CA ALA A 53 -3.17 10.62 -2.69
C ALA A 53 -3.57 9.58 -1.62
N CYS A 54 -4.50 8.70 -1.98
CA CYS A 54 -4.98 7.58 -1.16
C CYS A 54 -4.83 6.23 -1.90
N SER A 55 -5.24 5.13 -1.26
CA SER A 55 -5.10 3.76 -1.79
C SER A 55 -5.72 3.55 -3.18
N SER A 56 -6.82 4.23 -3.49
CA SER A 56 -7.52 4.10 -4.79
C SER A 56 -7.16 5.20 -5.81
N SER A 57 -6.45 6.25 -5.37
CA SER A 57 -6.21 7.45 -6.16
C SER A 57 -5.45 7.18 -7.47
N HIS A 58 -4.45 6.30 -7.45
CA HIS A 58 -3.68 5.95 -8.65
C HIS A 58 -4.53 5.28 -9.75
N HIS A 59 -5.46 4.41 -9.37
CA HIS A 59 -6.36 3.76 -10.31
C HIS A 59 -7.26 4.78 -11.02
N PHE A 60 -7.93 5.64 -10.24
CA PHE A 60 -8.78 6.69 -10.78
C PHE A 60 -7.99 7.72 -11.58
N ALA A 61 -6.78 8.07 -11.15
CA ALA A 61 -5.94 9.00 -11.87
C ALA A 61 -5.59 8.50 -13.27
N ARG A 62 -5.18 7.23 -13.41
CA ARG A 62 -4.96 6.63 -14.73
C ARG A 62 -6.22 6.63 -15.58
N LEU A 63 -7.35 6.24 -14.99
CA LEU A 63 -8.63 6.15 -15.71
C LEU A 63 -9.08 7.51 -16.24
N PHE A 64 -9.03 8.55 -15.41
CA PHE A 64 -9.45 9.89 -15.80
C PHE A 64 -8.43 10.58 -16.72
N SER A 65 -7.14 10.28 -16.57
CA SER A 65 -6.13 10.72 -17.54
C SER A 65 -6.36 10.12 -18.93
N ASN A 66 -6.69 8.82 -19.00
CA ASN A 66 -7.02 8.17 -20.28
C ASN A 66 -8.32 8.72 -20.91
N ALA A 67 -9.24 9.24 -20.10
CA ALA A 67 -10.43 9.93 -20.56
C ALA A 67 -10.18 11.40 -20.97
N GLY A 68 -8.93 11.88 -20.94
CA GLY A 68 -8.53 13.22 -21.39
C GLY A 68 -8.45 14.28 -20.30
N HIS A 69 -8.71 13.95 -19.03
CA HIS A 69 -8.56 14.91 -17.93
C HIS A 69 -7.10 15.08 -17.51
N ARG A 70 -6.73 16.29 -17.10
CA ARG A 70 -5.43 16.54 -16.47
C ARG A 70 -5.55 16.24 -14.99
N VAL A 71 -5.05 15.09 -14.54
CA VAL A 71 -5.17 14.66 -13.14
C VAL A 71 -3.91 14.97 -12.37
N LYS A 72 -4.05 15.41 -11.12
CA LYS A 72 -2.95 15.60 -10.17
C LYS A 72 -3.31 15.03 -8.80
N LEU A 73 -2.38 14.29 -8.22
CA LEU A 73 -2.52 13.71 -6.88
C LEU A 73 -1.79 14.57 -5.84
N ILE A 74 -2.47 14.93 -4.77
CA ILE A 74 -1.93 15.82 -3.72
C ILE A 74 -1.64 14.99 -2.46
N PRO A 75 -0.45 15.09 -1.85
CA PRO A 75 -0.21 14.52 -0.53
C PRO A 75 -1.24 15.03 0.50
N PRO A 76 -1.81 14.15 1.37
CA PRO A 76 -2.81 14.53 2.37
C PRO A 76 -2.40 15.74 3.22
N GLN A 77 -1.13 15.77 3.63
CA GLN A 77 -0.55 16.85 4.43
C GLN A 77 -0.56 18.23 3.75
N TYR A 78 -0.64 18.28 2.42
CA TYR A 78 -0.74 19.53 1.66
C TYR A 78 -2.18 19.94 1.36
N VAL A 79 -3.15 19.04 1.52
CA VAL A 79 -4.59 19.38 1.42
C VAL A 79 -5.07 20.02 2.72
N LYS A 80 -4.63 19.48 3.87
CA LYS A 80 -5.07 19.90 5.21
C LYS A 80 -5.09 21.43 5.44
N PRO A 81 -4.08 22.23 5.03
CA PRO A 81 -4.10 23.68 5.23
C PRO A 81 -5.19 24.44 4.44
N TYR A 82 -5.80 23.80 3.43
CA TYR A 82 -6.87 24.40 2.61
C TYR A 82 -8.27 24.10 3.13
N VAL A 83 -8.40 23.29 4.18
CA VAL A 83 -9.69 23.00 4.82
C VAL A 83 -10.04 24.17 5.75
N LYS A 84 -11.05 24.96 5.36
CA LYS A 84 -11.39 26.25 6.02
C LYS A 84 -12.22 26.09 7.29
N THR A 85 -12.95 24.99 7.44
CA THR A 85 -13.93 24.77 8.52
C THR A 85 -13.77 23.36 9.10
N ASN A 86 -14.75 22.90 9.89
CA ASN A 86 -14.79 21.52 10.37
C ASN A 86 -14.70 20.52 9.22
N LYS A 87 -14.00 19.41 9.48
CA LYS A 87 -13.78 18.36 8.48
C LYS A 87 -15.12 17.76 8.03
N THR A 88 -15.39 17.88 6.73
CA THR A 88 -16.50 17.21 6.04
C THR A 88 -16.02 16.85 4.62
N ASP A 89 -16.55 15.78 4.03
CA ASP A 89 -16.18 15.35 2.67
C ASP A 89 -16.35 16.48 1.62
N ALA A 90 -17.34 17.36 1.82
CA ALA A 90 -17.56 18.51 0.94
C ALA A 90 -16.50 19.61 1.12
N ALA A 91 -16.07 19.87 2.36
CA ALA A 91 -14.98 20.79 2.65
C ALA A 91 -13.64 20.24 2.15
N ASP A 92 -13.42 18.93 2.27
CA ASP A 92 -12.22 18.25 1.75
C ASP A 92 -12.17 18.32 0.21
N ALA A 93 -13.28 18.04 -0.48
CA ALA A 93 -13.36 18.19 -1.94
C ALA A 93 -13.10 19.64 -2.42
N GLU A 94 -13.63 20.63 -1.69
CA GLU A 94 -13.37 22.05 -1.96
C GLU A 94 -11.90 22.42 -1.73
N ALA A 95 -11.31 21.97 -0.63
CA ALA A 95 -9.91 22.17 -0.30
C ALA A 95 -8.98 21.57 -1.36
N ILE A 96 -9.27 20.37 -1.86
CA ILE A 96 -8.53 19.73 -2.95
C ILE A 96 -8.65 20.54 -4.24
N CYS A 97 -9.86 21.05 -4.56
CA CYS A 97 -10.10 21.87 -5.74
C CYS A 97 -9.29 23.17 -5.71
N GLU A 98 -9.16 23.78 -4.53
CA GLU A 98 -8.33 24.97 -4.35
C GLU A 98 -6.83 24.63 -4.41
N ALA A 99 -6.39 23.60 -3.69
CA ALA A 99 -4.99 23.20 -3.58
C ALA A 99 -4.37 22.79 -4.94
N VAL A 100 -5.13 22.12 -5.82
CA VAL A 100 -4.61 21.61 -7.10
C VAL A 100 -4.16 22.71 -8.07
N THR A 101 -4.70 23.93 -7.90
CA THR A 101 -4.40 25.09 -8.76
C THR A 101 -3.11 25.81 -8.39
N ARG A 102 -2.55 25.52 -7.20
CA ARG A 102 -1.43 26.30 -6.66
C ARG A 102 -0.15 26.03 -7.45
N PRO A 103 0.55 27.08 -7.93
CA PRO A 103 1.69 26.92 -8.85
C PRO A 103 2.87 26.20 -8.20
N ASN A 104 3.10 26.43 -6.90
CA ASN A 104 4.19 25.83 -6.13
C ASN A 104 3.82 24.49 -5.47
N MET A 105 2.67 23.91 -5.81
CA MET A 105 2.22 22.65 -5.23
C MET A 105 3.09 21.48 -5.70
N ARG A 106 3.47 20.61 -4.76
CA ARG A 106 4.14 19.35 -5.06
C ARG A 106 3.11 18.22 -5.16
N PHE A 107 3.16 17.48 -6.25
CA PHE A 107 2.21 16.42 -6.55
C PHE A 107 2.87 15.05 -6.45
N VAL A 108 2.08 14.04 -6.05
CA VAL A 108 2.49 12.65 -6.11
C VAL A 108 2.44 12.20 -7.56
N GLN A 109 3.53 11.57 -8.03
CA GLN A 109 3.58 11.01 -9.38
C GLN A 109 2.54 9.89 -9.53
N ILE A 110 1.75 9.95 -10.60
CA ILE A 110 0.77 8.91 -10.94
C ILE A 110 1.55 7.70 -11.43
N LYS A 111 1.54 6.63 -10.63
CA LYS A 111 2.22 5.38 -10.97
C LYS A 111 1.47 4.64 -12.07
N THR A 112 2.22 3.99 -12.98
CA THR A 112 1.67 3.00 -13.90
C THR A 112 1.14 1.78 -13.13
N ALA A 113 0.35 0.94 -13.80
CA ALA A 113 -0.11 -0.31 -13.19
C ALA A 113 1.07 -1.22 -12.81
N GLU A 114 2.08 -1.31 -13.68
CA GLU A 114 3.30 -2.08 -13.44
C GLU A 114 4.09 -1.57 -12.22
N GLN A 115 4.30 -0.24 -12.13
CA GLN A 115 4.96 0.37 -10.97
C GLN A 115 4.20 0.12 -9.65
N GLN A 116 2.86 0.10 -9.68
CA GLN A 116 2.08 -0.30 -8.51
C GLN A 116 2.20 -1.80 -8.22
N GLY A 117 2.30 -2.65 -9.24
CA GLY A 117 2.49 -4.09 -9.08
C GLY A 117 3.76 -4.42 -8.31
N VAL A 118 4.88 -3.79 -8.67
CA VAL A 118 6.16 -3.98 -7.97
C VAL A 118 6.08 -3.53 -6.50
N LEU A 119 5.38 -2.41 -6.23
CA LEU A 119 5.15 -1.96 -4.85
C LEU A 119 4.29 -2.95 -4.06
N ALA A 120 3.36 -3.65 -4.72
CA ALA A 120 2.57 -4.71 -4.08
C ALA A 120 3.47 -5.88 -3.66
N LEU A 121 4.42 -6.30 -4.51
CA LEU A 121 5.40 -7.34 -4.17
C LEU A 121 6.29 -6.94 -2.99
N HIS A 122 6.78 -5.69 -2.93
CA HIS A 122 7.50 -5.20 -1.76
C HIS A 122 6.65 -5.21 -0.48
N THR A 123 5.36 -4.90 -0.60
CA THR A 123 4.42 -4.92 0.51
C THR A 123 4.17 -6.34 1.01
N GLU A 124 3.97 -7.29 0.09
CA GLU A 124 3.84 -8.72 0.37
C GLU A 124 5.08 -9.25 1.08
N ARG A 125 6.28 -9.02 0.53
CA ARG A 125 7.54 -9.42 1.17
C ARG A 125 7.63 -8.89 2.60
N SER A 126 7.32 -7.60 2.81
CA SER A 126 7.36 -6.98 4.14
C SER A 126 6.36 -7.62 5.10
N PHE A 127 5.18 -8.01 4.60
CA PHE A 127 4.19 -8.76 5.38
C PHE A 127 4.70 -10.15 5.77
N LEU A 128 5.18 -10.93 4.80
CA LEU A 128 5.71 -12.28 5.01
C LEU A 128 6.90 -12.30 5.98
N VAL A 129 7.81 -11.32 5.88
CA VAL A 129 8.96 -11.20 6.80
C VAL A 129 8.50 -10.94 8.24
N ARG A 130 7.50 -10.06 8.44
CA ARG A 130 6.92 -9.84 9.77
C ARG A 130 6.25 -11.10 10.30
N GLU A 131 5.48 -11.79 9.47
CA GLU A 131 4.81 -13.04 9.84
C GLU A 131 5.83 -14.13 10.20
N ARG A 132 6.88 -14.31 9.40
CA ARG A 132 7.99 -15.26 9.67
C ARG A 132 8.65 -14.97 11.02
N ASN A 133 8.97 -13.71 11.30
CA ASN A 133 9.58 -13.33 12.56
C ASN A 133 8.62 -13.58 13.74
N GLY A 134 7.32 -13.27 13.57
CA GLY A 134 6.28 -13.55 14.56
C GLY A 134 6.12 -15.03 14.85
N CYS A 135 6.08 -15.87 13.82
CA CYS A 135 6.00 -17.33 13.95
C CYS A 135 7.23 -17.92 14.65
N ALA A 136 8.44 -17.47 14.29
CA ALA A 136 9.66 -17.90 14.97
C ALA A 136 9.69 -17.49 16.45
N ASN A 137 9.19 -16.30 16.78
CA ASN A 137 9.09 -15.84 18.18
C ASN A 137 8.04 -16.63 18.97
N SER A 138 6.89 -16.92 18.36
CA SER A 138 5.84 -17.78 18.93
C SER A 138 6.38 -19.18 19.25
N LEU A 139 7.10 -19.81 18.31
CA LEU A 139 7.74 -21.11 18.53
C LEU A 139 8.69 -21.10 19.74
N ARG A 140 9.56 -20.09 19.84
CA ARG A 140 10.50 -19.97 20.96
C ARG A 140 9.78 -19.76 22.29
N ALA A 141 8.76 -18.90 22.32
CA ALA A 141 7.99 -18.63 23.54
C ALA A 141 7.25 -19.88 24.02
N MET A 142 6.56 -20.58 23.10
CA MET A 142 5.83 -21.81 23.39
C MET A 142 6.75 -22.89 23.95
N LEU A 143 7.92 -23.12 23.35
CA LEU A 143 8.86 -24.13 23.82
C LEU A 143 9.49 -23.76 25.17
N ALA A 144 9.72 -22.47 25.43
CA ALA A 144 10.23 -21.99 26.71
C ALA A 144 9.26 -22.25 27.88
N GLU A 145 7.95 -22.28 27.65
CA GLU A 145 6.95 -22.65 28.68
C GLU A 145 7.14 -24.10 29.18
N PHE A 146 7.75 -24.97 28.37
CA PHE A 146 8.07 -26.35 28.71
C PHE A 146 9.58 -26.55 29.00
N GLY A 147 10.27 -25.47 29.38
CA GLY A 147 11.70 -25.51 29.73
C GLY A 147 12.66 -25.68 28.54
N CYS A 148 12.15 -25.77 27.32
CA CYS A 148 12.96 -25.96 26.12
C CYS A 148 13.46 -24.61 25.58
N VAL A 149 14.64 -24.18 26.03
CA VAL A 149 15.28 -22.91 25.63
C VAL A 149 16.30 -23.13 24.52
N MET A 150 16.36 -22.19 23.57
CA MET A 150 17.31 -22.22 22.45
C MET A 150 17.91 -20.84 22.16
N ALA A 151 19.05 -20.82 21.47
CA ALA A 151 19.68 -19.58 21.04
C ALA A 151 18.81 -18.78 20.06
N THR A 152 19.01 -17.46 20.03
CA THR A 152 18.33 -16.57 19.08
C THR A 152 18.80 -16.83 17.65
N GLY A 153 17.90 -16.62 16.68
CA GLY A 153 18.21 -16.76 15.25
C GLY A 153 17.54 -17.97 14.59
N PHE A 154 17.40 -17.91 13.26
CA PHE A 154 16.70 -18.94 12.49
C PHE A 154 17.48 -20.25 12.42
N SER A 155 18.81 -20.20 12.24
CA SER A 155 19.65 -21.41 12.20
C SER A 155 19.55 -22.23 13.49
N ALA A 156 19.63 -21.57 14.66
CA ALA A 156 19.47 -22.24 15.95
C ALA A 156 18.07 -22.85 16.10
N LEU A 157 17.01 -22.13 15.68
CA LEU A 157 15.64 -22.63 15.72
C LEU A 157 15.46 -23.88 14.84
N TYR A 158 15.93 -23.84 13.59
CA TYR A 158 15.80 -24.97 12.66
C TYR A 158 16.58 -26.20 13.07
N LYS A 159 17.63 -26.03 13.88
CA LYS A 159 18.36 -27.14 14.49
C LYS A 159 17.65 -27.68 15.73
N ALA A 160 17.31 -26.81 16.68
CA ALA A 160 16.80 -27.22 17.99
C ALA A 160 15.37 -27.76 17.94
N VAL A 161 14.48 -27.19 17.12
CA VAL A 161 13.05 -27.59 17.14
C VAL A 161 12.87 -29.07 16.75
N PRO A 162 13.49 -29.60 15.68
CA PRO A 162 13.44 -31.04 15.39
C PRO A 162 14.00 -31.90 16.52
N GLU A 163 15.16 -31.55 17.07
CA GLU A 163 15.79 -32.28 18.19
C GLU A 163 14.85 -32.35 19.41
N ILE A 164 14.20 -31.25 19.76
CA ILE A 164 13.22 -31.17 20.86
C ILE A 164 11.97 -32.03 20.57
N LEU A 165 11.51 -32.07 19.33
CA LEU A 165 10.34 -32.88 18.94
C LEU A 165 10.61 -34.38 18.97
N GLU A 166 11.86 -34.81 18.75
CA GLU A 166 12.30 -36.20 18.77
C GLU A 166 12.69 -36.70 20.16
N ASP A 167 13.04 -35.78 21.07
CA ASP A 167 13.33 -36.11 22.46
C ASP A 167 12.04 -36.48 23.21
N GLU A 168 11.90 -37.77 23.54
CA GLU A 168 10.77 -38.32 24.30
C GLU A 168 10.89 -38.10 25.82
N GLU A 169 12.07 -37.70 26.32
CA GLU A 169 12.32 -37.48 27.75
C GLU A 169 11.81 -36.11 28.22
N ASN A 170 11.58 -35.17 27.31
CA ASN A 170 11.02 -33.87 27.68
C ASN A 170 9.50 -33.89 27.89
N GLU A 171 9.03 -32.96 28.73
CA GLU A 171 7.66 -32.88 29.21
C GLU A 171 6.66 -32.33 28.18
N LEU A 172 7.01 -32.25 26.88
CA LEU A 172 6.12 -31.72 25.85
C LEU A 172 4.92 -32.64 25.61
N PRO A 173 3.67 -32.18 25.89
CA PRO A 173 2.48 -32.94 25.59
C PRO A 173 2.32 -33.16 24.09
N HIS A 174 1.74 -34.29 23.69
CA HIS A 174 1.56 -34.66 22.28
C HIS A 174 0.90 -33.55 21.43
N PHE A 175 -0.15 -32.90 21.94
CA PHE A 175 -0.83 -31.83 21.21
C PHE A 175 0.05 -30.58 21.00
N VAL A 176 1.01 -30.33 21.90
CA VAL A 176 1.99 -29.24 21.75
C VAL A 176 3.01 -29.62 20.69
N ARG A 177 3.53 -30.86 20.70
CA ARG A 177 4.45 -31.36 19.66
C ARG A 177 3.87 -31.20 18.26
N VAL A 178 2.61 -31.62 18.10
CA VAL A 178 1.87 -31.47 16.85
C VAL A 178 1.65 -30.00 16.47
N SER A 179 1.42 -29.11 17.45
CA SER A 179 1.30 -27.66 17.22
C SER A 179 2.62 -27.04 16.75
N VAL A 180 3.73 -27.39 17.41
CA VAL A 180 5.09 -26.95 17.07
C VAL A 180 5.48 -27.43 15.68
N GLN A 181 5.17 -28.68 15.33
CA GLN A 181 5.42 -29.22 13.98
C GLN A 181 4.71 -28.42 12.90
N ARG A 182 3.40 -28.15 13.05
CA ARG A 182 2.65 -27.32 12.08
C ARG A 182 3.20 -25.90 11.96
N GLN A 183 3.59 -25.29 13.07
CA GLN A 183 4.20 -23.95 13.06
C GLN A 183 5.57 -23.96 12.37
N LEU A 184 6.38 -25.01 12.55
CA LEU A 184 7.65 -25.18 11.86
C LEU A 184 7.45 -25.34 10.35
N GLU A 185 6.46 -26.12 9.92
CA GLU A 185 6.08 -26.27 8.51
C GLU A 185 5.63 -24.93 7.91
N HIS A 186 4.77 -24.19 8.62
CA HIS A 186 4.35 -22.84 8.22
C HIS A 186 5.55 -21.90 8.08
N LEU A 187 6.47 -21.93 9.03
CA LEU A 187 7.68 -21.11 8.99
C LEU A 187 8.52 -21.39 7.73
N LYS A 188 8.73 -22.68 7.40
CA LYS A 188 9.44 -23.08 6.17
C LYS A 188 8.70 -22.63 4.90
N ALA A 189 7.38 -22.69 4.89
CA ALA A 189 6.55 -22.22 3.78
C ALA A 189 6.68 -20.69 3.60
N LEU A 190 6.68 -19.92 4.69
CA LEU A 190 6.90 -18.47 4.64
C LEU A 190 8.27 -18.11 4.05
N GLU A 191 9.34 -18.80 4.46
CA GLU A 191 10.68 -18.57 3.89
C GLU A 191 10.75 -18.87 2.39
N THR A 192 10.02 -19.89 1.94
CA THR A 192 9.94 -20.23 0.52
C THR A 192 9.23 -19.13 -0.26
N ARG A 193 8.09 -18.63 0.25
CA ARG A 193 7.35 -17.52 -0.36
C ARG A 193 8.17 -16.22 -0.39
N ILE A 194 8.88 -15.90 0.70
CA ILE A 194 9.77 -14.72 0.74
C ILE A 194 10.82 -14.81 -0.37
N ARG A 195 11.49 -15.97 -0.53
CA ARG A 195 12.49 -16.16 -1.58
C ARG A 195 11.89 -16.06 -2.99
N GLN A 196 10.68 -16.56 -3.21
CA GLN A 196 9.96 -16.41 -4.48
C GLN A 196 9.69 -14.94 -4.79
N THR A 197 9.13 -14.18 -3.84
CA THR A 197 8.88 -12.74 -4.02
C THR A 197 10.19 -11.95 -4.23
N GLU A 198 11.26 -12.30 -3.52
CA GLU A 198 12.59 -11.67 -3.71
C GLU A 198 13.17 -11.96 -5.09
N HIS A 199 12.96 -13.18 -5.61
CA HIS A 199 13.38 -13.54 -6.96
C HIS A 199 12.63 -12.73 -8.03
N GLU A 200 11.30 -12.64 -7.91
CA GLU A 200 10.46 -11.83 -8.81
C GLU A 200 10.88 -10.35 -8.80
N LEU A 201 11.13 -9.79 -7.61
CA LEU A 201 11.62 -8.41 -7.46
C LEU A 201 13.00 -8.22 -8.11
N SER A 202 13.93 -9.17 -7.91
CA SER A 202 15.25 -9.13 -8.51
C SER A 202 15.18 -9.22 -10.05
N ASP A 203 14.35 -10.09 -10.59
CA ASP A 203 14.20 -10.25 -12.03
C ASP A 203 13.59 -9.01 -12.66
N TRP A 204 12.58 -8.43 -12.03
CA TRP A 204 12.06 -7.13 -12.47
C TRP A 204 13.14 -6.05 -12.39
N ALA A 205 13.87 -5.93 -11.28
CA ALA A 205 14.91 -4.91 -11.10
C ALA A 205 15.99 -4.98 -12.19
N ARG A 206 16.38 -6.19 -12.62
CA ARG A 206 17.33 -6.40 -13.74
C ARG A 206 16.83 -5.85 -15.07
N THR A 207 15.52 -5.72 -15.28
CA THR A 207 14.96 -5.11 -16.50
C THR A 207 14.95 -3.58 -16.46
N GLN A 208 15.20 -2.97 -15.30
CA GLN A 208 15.03 -1.54 -15.09
C GLN A 208 16.38 -0.80 -15.08
N PRO A 209 16.66 0.06 -16.06
CA PRO A 209 17.91 0.83 -16.09
C PRO A 209 18.11 1.71 -14.85
N ALA A 210 17.03 2.16 -14.21
CA ALA A 210 17.11 2.93 -12.97
C ALA A 210 17.62 2.09 -11.80
N CYS A 211 17.13 0.86 -11.63
CA CYS A 211 17.58 -0.06 -10.58
C CYS A 211 19.05 -0.43 -10.77
N GLN A 212 19.45 -0.80 -11.99
CA GLN A 212 20.84 -1.11 -12.33
C GLN A 212 21.82 0.04 -12.04
N ARG A 213 21.38 1.30 -12.17
CA ARG A 213 22.21 2.46 -11.81
C ARG A 213 22.37 2.61 -10.30
N VAL A 214 21.30 2.34 -9.54
CA VAL A 214 21.30 2.44 -8.08
C VAL A 214 22.16 1.34 -7.45
N GLU A 215 22.09 0.11 -7.96
CA GLU A 215 22.91 -1.02 -7.47
C GLU A 215 24.42 -0.82 -7.65
N LYS A 216 24.84 0.06 -8.57
CA LYS A 216 26.25 0.42 -8.76
C LYS A 216 26.77 1.41 -7.73
N VAL A 217 25.89 1.99 -6.91
CA VAL A 217 26.29 2.94 -5.86
C VAL A 217 26.86 2.14 -4.67
N PRO A 218 28.13 2.39 -4.28
CA PRO A 218 28.71 1.70 -3.12
C PRO A 218 27.85 1.89 -1.86
N GLY A 219 27.54 0.79 -1.17
CA GLY A 219 26.70 0.80 0.04
C GLY A 219 25.20 0.78 -0.22
N VAL A 220 24.75 0.69 -1.48
CA VAL A 220 23.35 0.44 -1.85
C VAL A 220 23.27 -0.91 -2.56
N GLY A 221 23.13 -1.97 -1.77
CA GLY A 221 23.00 -3.37 -2.21
C GLY A 221 22.55 -4.25 -1.07
#